data_AF-A0A3M2KLZ9-F1
#
_entry.id   AF-A0A3M2KLZ9-F1
#
_cell.length_a   1.000
_cell.length_b   1.000
_cell.length_c   1.000
_cell.angle_alpha   90.00
_cell.angle_beta   90.00
_cell.angle_gamma   90.00
#
_symmetry.space_group_name_H-M   'P 1'
#
loop_
_entity.id
_entity.type
_entity.pdbx_description
1 polymer ?
#
loop_
_entity_poly.entity_id
_entity_poly.type
_entity_poly.pdbx_seq_one_letter_code
_entity_poly.pdbx_strand_id
1 'polypeptide(L)' 'PVPRRVAALLRPRPPGRSWPPPNTRAGLAALVAAAGTAASALCALNAAVTLFLVLKAATPL' A
#
# COMPACT_ATOMS: atom_id res chain seq x y z
N PRO A 1 11.68 37.02 4.84
CA PRO A 1 12.01 35.96 5.83
C PRO A 1 10.88 34.92 5.95
N VAL A 2 11.09 33.70 5.46
CA VAL A 2 10.08 32.61 5.46
C VAL A 2 10.12 31.87 6.81
N PRO A 3 8.97 31.57 7.44
CA PRO A 3 8.92 30.81 8.68
C PRO A 3 9.53 29.40 8.53
N ARG A 4 10.30 28.96 9.54
CA ARG A 4 11.09 27.70 9.53
C ARG A 4 10.29 26.45 9.13
N ARG A 5 8.99 26.40 9.42
CA ARG A 5 8.10 25.27 9.04
C ARG A 5 7.84 25.21 7.54
N VAL A 6 7.62 26.35 6.90
CA VAL A 6 7.46 26.44 5.44
C VAL A 6 8.79 26.20 4.74
N ALA A 7 9.89 26.68 5.31
CA ALA A 7 11.23 26.36 4.83
C ALA A 7 11.54 24.84 4.92
N ALA A 8 10.96 24.11 5.88
CA ALA A 8 11.10 22.66 5.97
C ALA A 8 10.26 21.90 4.94
N LEU A 9 9.11 22.45 4.51
CA LEU A 9 8.29 21.88 3.43
C LEU A 9 8.87 22.18 2.04
N LEU A 10 9.58 23.31 1.90
CA LEU A 10 10.31 23.70 0.69
C LEU A 10 11.68 23.03 0.59
N ARG A 11 12.14 22.31 1.63
CA ARG A 11 13.36 21.50 1.52
C ARG A 11 13.08 20.31 0.60
N PRO A 12 14.03 19.95 -0.28
CA PRO A 12 13.91 18.78 -1.14
C PRO A 12 13.48 17.57 -0.33
N ARG A 13 12.44 16.87 -0.81
CA ARG A 13 11.94 15.63 -0.19
C ARG A 13 13.16 14.72 0.02
N PRO A 14 13.45 14.30 1.27
CA PRO A 14 14.61 13.45 1.53
C PRO A 14 14.58 12.28 0.56
N PRO A 15 15.71 11.96 -0.11
CA PRO A 15 15.76 10.90 -1.11
C PRO A 15 15.12 9.66 -0.50
N GLY A 16 14.14 9.09 -1.21
CA GLY A 16 13.33 7.97 -0.75
C GLY A 16 14.25 6.91 -0.17
N ARG A 17 14.25 6.82 1.17
CA ARG A 17 15.21 6.00 1.89
C ARG A 17 15.03 4.58 1.38
N SER A 18 16.07 4.03 0.77
CA SER A 18 16.10 2.65 0.31
C SER A 18 15.61 1.77 1.46
N TRP A 19 14.77 0.80 1.09
CA TRP A 19 14.01 -0.08 1.97
C TRP A 19 14.79 -0.43 3.24
N PRO A 20 14.20 -0.29 4.44
CA PRO A 20 14.90 -0.57 5.67
C PRO A 20 15.44 -2.01 5.61
N PRO A 21 16.72 -2.22 5.95
CA PRO A 21 17.33 -3.53 5.80
C PRO A 21 16.53 -4.57 6.61
N PRO A 22 16.26 -5.75 6.03
CA PRO A 22 15.27 -6.70 6.53
C PRO A 22 15.58 -7.26 7.92
N ASN A 23 16.84 -7.16 8.36
CA ASN A 23 17.30 -7.56 9.69
C ASN A 23 17.04 -6.51 10.79
N THR A 24 16.46 -5.36 10.47
CA THR A 24 16.07 -4.34 11.44
C THR A 24 14.58 -4.44 11.80
N ARG A 25 14.19 -3.97 12.99
CA ARG A 25 12.76 -3.89 13.40
C ARG A 25 11.90 -3.16 12.37
N ALA A 26 12.45 -2.13 11.72
CA ALA A 26 11.79 -1.40 10.65
C ALA A 26 11.61 -2.24 9.37
N GLY A 27 12.59 -3.08 9.02
CA GLY A 27 12.48 -4.04 7.91
C GLY A 27 11.39 -5.09 8.15
N LEU A 28 11.32 -5.64 9.35
CA LEU A 28 10.24 -6.57 9.73
C LEU A 28 8.87 -5.91 9.69
N ALA A 29 8.73 -4.68 10.20
CA ALA A 29 7.47 -3.94 10.10
C ALA A 29 7.06 -3.68 8.64
N ALA A 30 8.01 -3.35 7.77
CA ALA A 30 7.77 -3.18 6.34
C ALA A 30 7.34 -4.50 5.65
N LEU A 31 7.95 -5.63 6.02
CA LEU A 31 7.57 -6.95 5.52
C LEU A 31 6.15 -7.34 5.96
N VAL A 32 5.80 -7.12 7.23
CA VAL A 32 4.44 -7.39 7.74
C VAL A 32 3.41 -6.50 7.04
N ALA A 33 3.71 -5.21 6.85
CA ALA A 33 2.84 -4.31 6.11
C ALA A 33 2.66 -4.75 4.64
N ALA A 34 3.74 -5.17 3.98
CA ALA A 34 3.70 -5.71 2.63
C ALA A 34 2.90 -7.02 2.55
N ALA A 35 3.06 -7.91 3.53
CA ALA A 35 2.26 -9.13 3.62
C ALA A 35 0.76 -8.82 3.82
N GLY A 36 0.43 -7.87 4.69
CA GLY A 36 -0.94 -7.42 4.91
C GLY A 36 -1.58 -6.78 3.68
N THR A 37 -0.83 -5.98 2.91
CA THR A 37 -1.33 -5.40 1.66
C THR A 37 -1.56 -6.48 0.60
N ALA A 38 -0.68 -7.48 0.51
CA ALA A 38 -0.84 -8.61 -0.41
C ALA A 38 -2.06 -9.46 -0.05
N ALA A 39 -2.26 -9.77 1.23
CA ALA A 39 -3.43 -10.49 1.71
C ALA A 39 -4.74 -9.73 1.42
N SER A 40 -4.74 -8.40 1.63
CA SER A 40 -5.90 -7.55 1.32
C SER A 40 -6.21 -7.53 -0.18
N ALA A 41 -5.18 -7.48 -1.03
CA ALA A 41 -5.35 -7.55 -2.49
C ALA A 41 -5.92 -8.90 -2.95
N LEU A 42 -5.44 -10.02 -2.39
CA LEU A 42 -5.98 -11.36 -2.66
C LEU A 42 -7.45 -11.48 -2.23
N CYS A 43 -7.80 -10.93 -1.06
CA CYS A 43 -9.19 -10.91 -0.60
C CYS A 43 -10.09 -10.08 -1.54
N ALA A 44 -9.61 -8.92 -1.99
CA ALA A 44 -10.32 -8.09 -2.96
C ALA A 44 -10.50 -8.78 -4.32
N LEU A 45 -9.47 -9.49 -4.79
CA LEU A 45 -9.53 -10.33 -5.99
C LEU A 45 -10.60 -11.43 -5.86
N ASN A 46 -10.63 -12.15 -4.73
CA ASN A 46 -11.66 -13.16 -4.48
C ASN A 46 -13.06 -12.54 -4.49
N ALA A 47 -13.27 -11.43 -3.78
CA ALA A 47 -14.54 -10.73 -3.76
C ALA A 47 -14.98 -10.27 -5.17
N ALA A 48 -14.05 -9.73 -5.96
CA ALA A 48 -14.32 -9.32 -7.34
C ALA A 48 -14.71 -10.50 -8.24
N VAL A 49 -14.02 -11.64 -8.12
CA VAL A 49 -14.37 -12.87 -8.85
C VAL A 49 -15.75 -13.37 -8.44
N THR A 50 -16.06 -13.41 -7.14
CA THR A 50 -17.39 -13.81 -6.66
C THR A 50 -18.48 -12.88 -7.19
N LEU A 51 -18.31 -11.56 -7.11
CA LEU A 51 -19.27 -10.60 -7.65
C LEU A 51 -19.45 -10.73 -9.16
N PHE A 52 -18.36 -10.93 -9.89
CA PHE A 52 -18.40 -11.16 -11.33
C PHE A 52 -19.21 -12.41 -11.68
N LEU A 53 -18.97 -13.53 -10.98
CA LEU A 53 -19.71 -14.76 -11.19
C LEU A 53 -21.20 -14.61 -10.85
N VAL A 54 -21.52 -13.92 -9.75
CA VAL A 54 -22.91 -13.61 -9.37
C VAL A 54 -23.58 -12.77 -10.46
N LEU A 55 -22.92 -11.73 -10.96
CA LEU A 55 -23.45 -10.90 -12.04
C LEU A 55 -23.67 -11.71 -13.32
N LYS A 56 -22.69 -12.56 -13.69
CA LYS A 56 -22.81 -13.46 -14.85
C LYS A 56 -23.96 -14.44 -14.71
N ALA A 57 -24.17 -15.00 -13.52
CA ALA A 57 -25.30 -15.90 -13.25
C ALA A 57 -26.65 -15.17 -13.23
N ALA A 58 -26.68 -13.94 -12.72
CA ALA A 58 -27.88 -13.11 -12.65
C ALA A 58 -28.27 -12.45 -13.99
N THR A 59 -27.40 -12.51 -15.00
CA THR A 59 -27.67 -11.97 -16.34
C THR A 59 -28.00 -13.12 -17.29
N PRO A 60 -29.28 -13.54 -17.39
CA PRO A 60 -29.70 -14.43 -18.48
C PRO A 60 -29.64 -13.61 -19.77
N LEU A 61 -28.75 -13.99 -20.69
CA LEU A 61 -28.78 -13.52 -22.08
C LEU A 61 -29.93 -14.21 -22.82
#